data_AF-A0A9N9AXM3-F1
#
_entry.id   AF-A0A9N9AXM3-F1
#
_cell.length_a   1.000
_cell.length_b   1.000
_cell.length_c   1.000
_cell.angle_alpha   90.00
_cell.angle_beta   90.00
_cell.angle_gamma   90.00
#
_symmetry.space_group_name_H-M   'P 1'
#
loop_
_entity.id
_entity.type
_entity.pdbx_description
1 polymer ?
#
loop_
_entity_poly.entity_id
_entity_poly.type
_entity_poly.pdbx_seq_one_letter_code
_entity_poly.pdbx_strand_id
1 'polypeptide(L)'
;MAEYRISIYGRSKSEWDKLAKWIIDNKIISPNVRWLIQIPRLYSVYKETGTVECFEYIFEPLYEVTKDPRSHPELHVFLQRVVGFDSVDDESKAERRIHRKYPCPKEWNTSLNPPYSYYLYYMFANMISLNQWRKIRGFNTFVLRPHAGEAGDTDHLTSAFLTSQSISHGILLRKVPALQYLYYLKQIGIAMSPLSNNALFLNYERNPLLSFFKKGLNVSLSTDDPLQFHYTKEPLIEEYSVAAQIWKLSASDMCELARNSVVQSGFEIAVKRHWLGSDCHSGPEGNDINKTNVPLIRMKFRHDTLKGEFDMVEKYSKIKNPIVFPGIMIQNDEKIPNTVTDKIISDNAPSTPGGSNKSIFPDINVGIIPGVAMFAEKEKANKKNKTSNR
;
A
#
# COMPACT_ATOMS: atom_id res chain seq x y z
N MET A 1 13.35 -2.87 -15.08
CA MET A 1 11.88 -2.67 -15.05
C MET A 1 11.58 -1.40 -14.28
N ALA A 2 10.45 -0.75 -14.53
CA ALA A 2 10.10 0.49 -13.86
C ALA A 2 8.60 0.61 -13.58
N GLU A 3 8.28 1.24 -12.45
CA GLU A 3 6.94 1.70 -12.10
C GLU A 3 6.99 3.23 -12.02
N TYR A 4 6.80 3.89 -13.16
CA TYR A 4 6.88 5.34 -13.24
C TYR A 4 5.60 5.98 -12.69
N ARG A 5 5.77 7.13 -12.06
CA ARG A 5 4.66 7.97 -11.61
C ARG A 5 4.36 9.01 -12.68
N ILE A 6 3.08 9.21 -12.97
CA ILE A 6 2.60 10.26 -13.86
C ILE A 6 1.38 10.94 -13.27
N SER A 7 1.35 12.26 -13.34
CA SER A 7 0.41 13.05 -12.56
C SER A 7 -0.93 13.26 -13.25
N ILE A 8 -2.01 13.09 -12.47
CA ILE A 8 -3.32 13.67 -12.72
C ILE A 8 -3.59 14.63 -11.57
N TYR A 9 -3.74 15.92 -11.88
CA TYR A 9 -3.89 16.98 -10.90
C TYR A 9 -5.34 17.16 -10.47
N GLY A 10 -6.29 16.69 -11.28
CA GLY A 10 -7.72 16.78 -10.96
C GLY A 10 -8.29 18.17 -11.13
N ARG A 11 -7.67 19.03 -11.97
CA ARG A 11 -8.20 20.37 -12.29
C ARG A 11 -9.28 20.31 -13.37
N SER A 12 -9.27 19.26 -14.18
CA SER A 12 -10.27 19.03 -15.22
C SER A 12 -10.48 17.54 -15.45
N LYS A 13 -11.74 17.14 -15.70
CA LYS A 13 -12.08 15.77 -16.10
C LYS A 13 -11.35 15.33 -17.39
N SER A 14 -11.04 16.29 -18.27
CA SER A 14 -10.32 16.05 -19.53
C SER A 14 -8.85 15.64 -19.36
N GLU A 15 -8.28 15.74 -18.16
CA GLU A 15 -6.87 15.37 -17.92
C GLU A 15 -6.60 13.90 -18.24
N TRP A 16 -7.54 13.00 -17.90
CA TRP A 16 -7.42 11.58 -18.18
C TRP A 16 -7.33 11.27 -19.68
N ASP A 17 -8.23 11.85 -20.48
CA ASP A 17 -8.24 11.63 -21.92
C ASP A 17 -7.02 12.26 -22.60
N LYS A 18 -6.61 13.45 -22.17
CA LYS A 18 -5.40 14.10 -22.68
C LYS A 18 -4.16 13.26 -22.39
N LEU A 19 -4.04 12.76 -21.17
CA LEU A 19 -2.91 11.90 -20.78
C LEU A 19 -2.92 10.59 -21.56
N ALA A 20 -4.07 9.92 -21.64
CA ALA A 20 -4.20 8.67 -22.38
C ALA A 20 -3.85 8.85 -23.86
N LYS A 21 -4.38 9.90 -24.50
CA LYS A 21 -4.06 10.24 -25.87
C LYS A 21 -2.57 10.49 -26.07
N TRP A 22 -1.93 11.25 -25.17
CA TRP A 22 -0.48 11.46 -25.22
C TRP A 22 0.31 10.14 -25.17
N ILE A 23 -0.05 9.20 -24.28
CA ILE A 23 0.60 7.90 -24.18
C ILE A 23 0.45 7.09 -25.48
N ILE A 24 -0.77 7.03 -26.03
CA ILE A 24 -1.07 6.22 -27.22
C ILE A 24 -0.45 6.82 -28.48
N ASP A 25 -0.62 8.12 -28.71
CA ASP A 25 -0.12 8.82 -29.90
C ASP A 25 1.42 8.76 -29.98
N ASN A 26 2.09 8.82 -28.83
CA ASN A 26 3.55 8.72 -28.73
C ASN A 26 4.05 7.27 -28.55
N LYS A 27 3.17 6.26 -28.58
CA LYS A 27 3.51 4.83 -28.46
C LYS A 27 4.32 4.48 -27.20
N ILE A 28 3.98 5.10 -26.06
CA ILE A 28 4.69 4.97 -24.78
C ILE A 28 4.17 3.75 -23.99
N ILE A 29 4.20 2.58 -24.63
CA ILE A 29 3.81 1.30 -24.02
C ILE A 29 4.98 0.34 -24.11
N SER A 30 5.46 -0.13 -22.95
CA SER A 30 6.57 -1.07 -22.85
C SER A 30 6.23 -2.25 -21.95
N PRO A 31 6.68 -3.48 -22.27
CA PRO A 31 6.51 -4.63 -21.39
C PRO A 31 7.18 -4.41 -20.03
N ASN A 32 8.24 -3.58 -19.96
CA ASN A 32 9.05 -3.34 -18.76
C ASN A 32 8.56 -2.17 -17.89
N VAL A 33 7.49 -1.49 -18.30
CA VAL A 33 6.99 -0.27 -17.64
C VAL A 33 5.54 -0.45 -17.23
N ARG A 34 5.24 -0.09 -15.98
CA ARG A 34 3.86 0.11 -15.49
C ARG A 34 3.76 1.51 -14.91
N TRP A 35 2.53 2.01 -14.82
CA TRP A 35 2.26 3.38 -14.40
C TRP A 35 1.51 3.41 -13.08
N LEU A 36 1.97 4.25 -12.16
CA LEU A 36 1.18 4.73 -11.03
C LEU A 36 0.69 6.14 -11.34
N ILE A 37 -0.59 6.37 -11.09
CA ILE A 37 -1.18 7.71 -11.25
C ILE A 37 -0.98 8.48 -9.96
N GLN A 38 -0.15 9.50 -10.05
CA GLN A 38 0.20 10.38 -8.95
C GLN A 38 -0.83 11.51 -8.85
N ILE A 39 -1.36 11.74 -7.67
CA ILE A 39 -2.37 12.76 -7.38
C ILE A 39 -1.80 13.73 -6.36
N PRO A 40 -1.33 14.90 -6.81
CA PRO A 40 -0.82 15.94 -5.92
C PRO A 40 -1.93 16.53 -5.03
N ARG A 41 -1.67 16.62 -3.73
CA ARG A 41 -2.57 17.18 -2.72
C ARG A 41 -2.53 18.71 -2.73
N LEU A 42 -2.81 19.32 -3.89
CA LEU A 42 -2.65 20.76 -4.14
C LEU A 42 -3.98 21.52 -4.22
N TYR A 43 -5.05 21.00 -3.60
CA TYR A 43 -6.39 21.61 -3.67
C TYR A 43 -6.38 23.11 -3.26
N SER A 44 -5.66 23.50 -2.20
CA SER A 44 -5.62 24.90 -1.76
C SER A 44 -5.09 25.83 -2.85
N VAL A 45 -4.07 25.40 -3.61
CA VAL A 45 -3.51 26.18 -4.73
C VAL A 45 -4.53 26.31 -5.86
N TYR A 46 -5.27 25.24 -6.17
CA TYR A 46 -6.30 25.27 -7.21
C TYR A 46 -7.52 26.09 -6.79
N LYS A 47 -7.83 26.11 -5.50
CA LYS A 47 -8.90 26.91 -4.91
C LYS A 47 -8.57 28.40 -4.91
N GLU A 48 -7.34 28.76 -4.56
CA GLU A 48 -6.84 30.15 -4.60
C GLU A 48 -6.81 30.72 -6.02
N THR A 49 -6.45 29.89 -7.00
CA THR A 49 -6.45 30.29 -8.42
C THR A 49 -7.84 30.28 -9.07
N GLY A 50 -8.88 29.86 -8.35
CA GLY A 50 -10.25 29.75 -8.87
C GLY A 50 -10.45 28.63 -9.90
N THR A 51 -9.50 27.69 -10.00
CA THR A 51 -9.58 26.55 -10.93
C THR A 51 -10.61 25.52 -10.48
N VAL A 52 -10.79 25.36 -9.16
CA VAL A 52 -11.76 24.43 -8.56
C VAL A 52 -12.61 25.14 -7.51
N GLU A 53 -13.92 24.89 -7.50
CA GLU A 53 -14.84 25.46 -6.52
C GLU A 53 -14.96 24.61 -5.26
N CYS A 54 -14.89 23.29 -5.38
CA CYS A 54 -14.93 22.36 -4.25
C CYS A 54 -13.97 21.21 -4.49
N PHE A 55 -13.79 20.37 -3.48
CA PHE A 55 -13.00 19.15 -3.65
C PHE A 55 -13.74 18.18 -4.57
N GLU A 56 -13.34 18.12 -5.83
CA GLU A 56 -13.97 17.27 -6.85
C GLU A 56 -13.30 15.90 -7.02
N TYR A 57 -14.09 14.95 -7.50
CA TYR A 57 -13.67 13.58 -7.68
C TYR A 57 -12.98 13.38 -9.04
N ILE A 58 -11.72 12.95 -9.01
CA ILE A 58 -10.94 12.61 -10.21
C ILE A 58 -11.34 11.29 -10.87
N PHE A 59 -12.23 10.50 -10.24
CA PHE A 59 -12.53 9.13 -10.65
C PHE A 59 -13.66 9.03 -11.69
N GLU A 60 -14.40 10.09 -11.97
CA GLU A 60 -15.56 10.05 -12.86
C GLU A 60 -15.24 9.52 -14.27
N PRO A 61 -14.19 9.99 -14.98
CA PRO A 61 -13.82 9.41 -16.29
C PRO A 61 -13.46 7.92 -16.21
N LEU A 62 -12.96 7.46 -15.06
CA LEU A 62 -12.65 6.04 -14.84
C LEU A 62 -13.93 5.20 -14.70
N TYR A 63 -14.99 5.74 -14.10
CA TYR A 63 -16.31 5.09 -14.07
C TYR A 63 -16.94 5.09 -15.46
N GLU A 64 -16.84 6.18 -16.22
CA GLU A 64 -17.37 6.28 -17.58
C GLU A 64 -16.74 5.25 -18.52
N VAL A 65 -15.41 5.17 -18.57
CA VAL A 65 -14.69 4.16 -19.39
C VAL A 65 -14.92 2.73 -18.87
N THR A 66 -15.16 2.56 -17.56
CA THR A 66 -15.54 1.27 -16.98
C THR A 66 -17.00 0.93 -17.26
N LYS A 67 -17.85 1.88 -17.65
CA LYS A 67 -19.21 1.62 -18.14
C LYS A 67 -19.19 1.21 -19.59
N ASP A 68 -18.63 2.05 -20.45
CA ASP A 68 -18.49 1.81 -21.88
C ASP A 68 -17.06 2.13 -22.34
N PRO A 69 -16.23 1.14 -22.70
CA PRO A 69 -14.88 1.39 -23.19
C PRO A 69 -14.81 2.28 -24.43
N ARG A 70 -15.91 2.42 -25.18
CA ARG A 70 -15.98 3.26 -26.38
C ARG A 70 -16.10 4.75 -26.06
N SER A 71 -16.47 5.12 -24.82
CA SER A 71 -16.54 6.54 -24.45
C SER A 71 -15.15 7.17 -24.32
N HIS A 72 -14.15 6.38 -23.87
CA HIS A 72 -12.74 6.79 -23.79
C HIS A 72 -11.83 5.65 -24.27
N PRO A 73 -11.73 5.41 -25.59
CA PRO A 73 -11.03 4.23 -26.12
C PRO A 73 -9.53 4.23 -25.81
N GLU A 74 -8.85 5.37 -25.94
CA GLU A 74 -7.42 5.51 -25.60
C GLU A 74 -7.19 5.33 -24.11
N LEU A 75 -8.08 5.88 -23.28
CA LEU A 75 -8.03 5.71 -21.82
C LEU A 75 -8.20 4.25 -21.43
N HIS A 76 -9.12 3.51 -22.07
CA HIS A 76 -9.30 2.10 -21.80
C HIS A 76 -8.01 1.30 -22.04
N VAL A 77 -7.30 1.58 -23.14
CA VAL A 77 -6.03 0.95 -23.46
C VAL A 77 -4.93 1.36 -22.48
N PHE A 78 -4.83 2.65 -22.16
CA PHE A 78 -3.85 3.16 -21.20
C PHE A 78 -4.01 2.51 -19.83
N LEU A 79 -5.26 2.40 -19.34
CA LEU A 79 -5.55 1.81 -18.03
C LEU A 79 -5.09 0.36 -17.90
N GLN A 80 -4.94 -0.40 -18.99
CA GLN A 80 -4.38 -1.76 -18.95
C GLN A 80 -2.90 -1.78 -18.50
N ARG A 81 -2.20 -0.64 -18.56
CA ARG A 81 -0.81 -0.47 -18.10
C ARG A 81 -0.70 0.29 -16.78
N VAL A 82 -1.80 0.84 -16.27
CA VAL A 82 -1.88 1.48 -14.96
C VAL A 82 -2.09 0.40 -13.89
N VAL A 83 -1.27 0.44 -12.85
CA VAL A 83 -1.29 -0.54 -11.76
C VAL A 83 -1.83 0.04 -10.46
N GLY A 84 -1.78 1.35 -10.27
CA GLY A 84 -2.20 1.93 -9.01
C GLY A 84 -2.24 3.44 -8.98
N PHE A 85 -2.61 3.94 -7.80
CA PHE A 85 -2.67 5.36 -7.46
C PHE A 85 -1.68 5.67 -6.36
N ASP A 86 -1.15 6.88 -6.40
CA ASP A 86 -0.18 7.42 -5.47
C ASP A 86 -0.63 8.84 -5.08
N SER A 87 -0.57 9.18 -3.80
CA SER A 87 -0.88 10.55 -3.33
C SER A 87 0.39 11.19 -2.84
N VAL A 88 0.62 12.42 -3.29
CA VAL A 88 1.88 13.14 -3.07
C VAL A 88 1.64 14.61 -2.71
N ASP A 89 2.59 15.20 -2.03
CA ASP A 89 2.89 16.63 -1.83
C ASP A 89 3.99 16.64 -0.75
N ASP A 90 4.54 17.81 -0.46
CA ASP A 90 5.41 18.02 0.70
C ASP A 90 4.69 17.63 2.01
N GLU A 91 5.02 16.46 2.55
CA GLU A 91 4.45 15.91 3.78
C GLU A 91 4.79 16.76 5.02
N SER A 92 5.80 17.63 4.96
CA SER A 92 6.21 18.46 6.09
C SER A 92 5.25 19.63 6.38
N LYS A 93 4.40 19.99 5.41
CA LYS A 93 3.40 21.06 5.57
C LYS A 93 2.42 20.71 6.68
N ALA A 94 2.25 21.65 7.61
CA ALA A 94 1.35 21.46 8.74
C ALA A 94 -0.11 21.39 8.28
N GLU A 95 -0.80 20.31 8.65
CA GLU A 95 -2.22 20.11 8.36
C GLU A 95 -3.10 20.58 9.53
N ARG A 96 -4.14 21.38 9.23
CA ARG A 96 -5.09 21.84 10.25
C ARG A 96 -6.35 20.98 10.26
N ARG A 97 -6.54 20.22 11.34
CA ARG A 97 -7.74 19.39 11.57
C ARG A 97 -8.86 20.21 12.20
N ILE A 98 -9.47 21.09 11.42
CA ILE A 98 -10.51 22.03 11.91
C ILE A 98 -11.88 21.38 12.15
N HIS A 99 -12.17 20.27 11.50
CA HIS A 99 -13.48 19.61 11.58
C HIS A 99 -13.42 18.40 12.52
N ARG A 100 -14.40 18.31 13.44
CA ARG A 100 -14.62 17.09 14.24
C ARG A 100 -15.14 15.93 13.38
N LYS A 101 -15.98 16.26 12.39
CA LYS A 101 -16.46 15.36 11.35
C LYS A 101 -16.27 16.06 10.02
N TYR A 102 -15.47 15.49 9.13
CA TYR A 102 -15.17 16.12 7.86
C TYR A 102 -16.40 16.13 6.93
N PRO A 103 -16.64 17.21 6.18
CA PRO A 103 -17.74 17.31 5.23
C PRO A 103 -17.50 16.42 4.00
N CYS A 104 -18.53 16.19 3.20
CA CYS A 104 -18.36 15.48 1.93
C CYS A 104 -17.51 16.32 0.94
N PRO A 105 -16.83 15.70 -0.04
CA PRO A 105 -15.99 16.39 -1.02
C PRO A 105 -16.64 17.62 -1.68
N LYS A 106 -17.89 17.44 -2.14
CA LYS A 106 -18.69 18.51 -2.75
C LYS A 106 -19.00 19.69 -1.81
N GLU A 107 -18.98 19.44 -0.51
CA GLU A 107 -19.24 20.43 0.54
C GLU A 107 -17.93 21.04 1.07
N TRP A 108 -16.77 20.48 0.72
CA TRP A 108 -15.47 21.07 1.03
C TRP A 108 -15.20 22.23 0.09
N ASN A 109 -15.65 23.42 0.47
CA ASN A 109 -15.49 24.67 -0.28
C ASN A 109 -14.55 25.67 0.41
N THR A 110 -13.93 25.28 1.53
CA THR A 110 -12.97 26.11 2.27
C THR A 110 -11.67 26.29 1.46
N SER A 111 -10.87 27.32 1.79
CA SER A 111 -9.53 27.53 1.22
C SER A 111 -8.47 26.59 1.79
N LEU A 112 -8.78 25.89 2.89
CA LEU A 112 -7.85 24.97 3.52
C LEU A 112 -7.71 23.70 2.68
N ASN A 113 -6.47 23.21 2.60
CA ASN A 113 -6.20 21.91 2.01
C ASN A 113 -6.78 20.81 2.91
N PRO A 114 -7.52 19.82 2.38
CA PRO A 114 -7.93 18.67 3.18
C PRO A 114 -6.72 17.95 3.78
N PRO A 115 -6.85 17.35 4.98
CA PRO A 115 -5.76 16.59 5.59
C PRO A 115 -5.45 15.32 4.81
N TYR A 116 -4.26 14.76 4.99
CA TYR A 116 -3.79 13.57 4.28
C TYR A 116 -4.76 12.38 4.40
N SER A 117 -5.30 12.15 5.60
CA SER A 117 -6.26 11.07 5.86
C SER A 117 -7.55 11.22 5.03
N TYR A 118 -7.97 12.45 4.75
CA TYR A 118 -9.13 12.74 3.91
C TYR A 118 -8.87 12.34 2.45
N TYR A 119 -7.72 12.75 1.90
CA TYR A 119 -7.30 12.36 0.55
C TYR A 119 -7.24 10.84 0.41
N LEU A 120 -6.56 10.15 1.34
CA LEU A 120 -6.43 8.69 1.30
C LEU A 120 -7.78 7.99 1.40
N TYR A 121 -8.65 8.44 2.31
CA TYR A 121 -9.98 7.83 2.47
C TYR A 121 -10.79 7.90 1.17
N TYR A 122 -10.90 9.07 0.54
CA TYR A 122 -11.72 9.21 -0.67
C TYR A 122 -11.07 8.56 -1.89
N MET A 123 -9.74 8.57 -2.00
CA MET A 123 -9.07 7.77 -3.02
C MET A 123 -9.33 6.28 -2.83
N PHE A 124 -9.20 5.76 -1.61
CA PHE A 124 -9.46 4.37 -1.27
C PHE A 124 -10.91 3.98 -1.58
N ALA A 125 -11.88 4.73 -1.06
CA ALA A 125 -13.31 4.43 -1.21
C ALA A 125 -13.73 4.41 -2.70
N ASN A 126 -13.27 5.40 -3.48
CA ASN A 126 -13.56 5.45 -4.91
C ASN A 126 -12.84 4.33 -5.68
N MET A 127 -11.56 4.08 -5.38
CA MET A 127 -10.78 3.04 -6.03
C MET A 127 -11.38 1.65 -5.77
N ILE A 128 -11.77 1.34 -4.53
CA ILE A 128 -12.36 0.03 -4.20
C ILE A 128 -13.70 -0.16 -4.91
N SER A 129 -14.57 0.85 -4.90
CA SER A 129 -15.86 0.79 -5.58
C SER A 129 -15.68 0.59 -7.10
N LEU A 130 -14.76 1.33 -7.72
CA LEU A 130 -14.37 1.17 -9.11
C LEU A 130 -13.81 -0.23 -9.38
N ASN A 131 -12.89 -0.70 -8.54
CA ASN A 131 -12.24 -2.00 -8.68
C ASN A 131 -13.23 -3.16 -8.61
N GLN A 132 -14.23 -3.11 -7.73
CA GLN A 132 -15.28 -4.12 -7.68
C GLN A 132 -16.00 -4.23 -9.02
N TRP A 133 -16.37 -3.08 -9.62
CA TRP A 133 -17.03 -3.07 -10.92
C TRP A 133 -16.10 -3.55 -12.05
N ARG A 134 -14.87 -3.03 -12.10
CA ARG A 134 -13.85 -3.46 -13.07
C ARG A 134 -13.60 -4.98 -12.99
N LYS A 135 -13.53 -5.52 -11.78
CA LYS A 135 -13.36 -6.96 -11.54
C LYS A 135 -14.52 -7.79 -12.10
N ILE A 136 -15.77 -7.36 -11.88
CA ILE A 136 -16.96 -8.03 -12.43
C ILE A 136 -16.91 -8.04 -13.96
N ARG A 137 -16.40 -6.96 -14.57
CA ARG A 137 -16.20 -6.85 -16.03
C ARG A 137 -14.97 -7.58 -16.57
N GLY A 138 -14.14 -8.16 -15.70
CA GLY A 138 -12.89 -8.81 -16.09
C GLY A 138 -11.79 -7.82 -16.53
N PHE A 139 -11.88 -6.55 -16.14
CA PHE A 139 -10.84 -5.55 -16.36
C PHE A 139 -9.77 -5.60 -15.26
N ASN A 140 -8.59 -5.00 -15.52
CA ASN A 140 -7.56 -4.85 -14.52
C ASN A 140 -8.03 -3.92 -13.38
N THR A 141 -7.53 -4.17 -12.18
CA THR A 141 -7.82 -3.37 -10.98
C THR A 141 -6.58 -2.62 -10.54
N PHE A 142 -6.80 -1.60 -9.70
CA PHE A 142 -5.74 -0.72 -9.21
C PHE A 142 -5.46 -0.95 -7.74
N VAL A 143 -4.29 -0.54 -7.28
CA VAL A 143 -3.90 -0.56 -5.86
C VAL A 143 -3.54 0.84 -5.39
N LEU A 144 -3.70 1.11 -4.10
CA LEU A 144 -3.29 2.37 -3.50
C LEU A 144 -1.90 2.21 -2.89
N ARG A 145 -0.94 3.03 -3.35
CA ARG A 145 0.48 2.98 -2.96
C ARG A 145 1.02 4.41 -2.75
N PRO A 146 0.59 5.12 -1.69
CA PRO A 146 0.89 6.53 -1.51
C PRO A 146 2.32 6.76 -1.00
N HIS A 147 2.82 7.97 -1.22
CA HIS A 147 3.92 8.51 -0.41
C HIS A 147 3.42 8.78 1.00
N ALA A 148 4.09 8.18 1.99
CA ALA A 148 3.68 8.27 3.38
C ALA A 148 4.86 8.15 4.35
N GLY A 149 4.93 9.10 5.28
CA GLY A 149 5.88 9.10 6.39
C GLY A 149 7.32 9.34 5.95
N GLU A 150 7.54 10.11 4.89
CA GLU A 150 8.85 10.71 4.63
C GLU A 150 9.12 11.82 5.66
N ALA A 151 8.13 12.69 5.83
CA ALA A 151 8.09 13.81 6.78
C ALA A 151 6.67 13.91 7.37
N GLY A 152 6.38 15.02 8.05
CA GLY A 152 5.02 15.28 8.53
C GLY A 152 4.59 14.51 9.77
N ASP A 153 3.27 14.32 9.88
CA ASP A 153 2.60 13.66 11.00
C ASP A 153 2.63 12.14 10.83
N THR A 154 2.96 11.43 11.91
CA THR A 154 2.95 9.95 11.94
C THR A 154 1.59 9.34 11.63
N ASP A 155 0.50 10.09 11.77
CA ASP A 155 -0.85 9.63 11.41
C ASP A 155 -1.03 9.37 9.90
N HIS A 156 -0.16 9.93 9.06
CA HIS A 156 -0.09 9.58 7.62
C HIS A 156 0.17 8.08 7.44
N LEU A 157 1.07 7.52 8.24
CA LEU A 157 1.41 6.09 8.21
C LEU A 157 0.26 5.21 8.71
N THR A 158 -0.52 5.69 9.68
CA THR A 158 -1.72 4.99 10.19
C THR A 158 -2.80 4.95 9.12
N SER A 159 -3.05 6.09 8.45
CA SER A 159 -4.01 6.19 7.35
C SER A 159 -3.61 5.28 6.19
N ALA A 160 -2.33 5.27 5.83
CA ALA A 160 -1.79 4.40 4.79
C ALA A 160 -1.88 2.91 5.18
N PHE A 161 -1.57 2.56 6.43
CA PHE A 161 -1.68 1.18 6.94
C PHE A 161 -3.08 0.59 6.74
N LEU A 162 -4.12 1.40 6.97
CA LEU A 162 -5.52 0.95 6.88
C LEU A 162 -6.04 0.84 5.44
N THR A 163 -5.48 1.60 4.50
CA THR A 163 -6.09 1.81 3.17
C THR A 163 -5.22 1.37 2.00
N SER A 164 -3.92 1.21 2.20
CA SER A 164 -2.94 1.07 1.13
C SER A 164 -2.32 -0.33 1.07
N GLN A 165 -1.90 -0.75 -0.12
CA GLN A 165 -1.21 -2.03 -0.32
C GLN A 165 0.28 -1.94 0.05
N SER A 166 0.91 -0.81 -0.24
CA SER A 166 2.29 -0.50 0.09
C SER A 166 2.43 1.01 0.28
N ILE A 167 3.60 1.47 0.71
CA ILE A 167 3.92 2.90 0.82
C ILE A 167 5.28 3.20 0.17
N SER A 168 5.48 4.46 -0.21
CA SER A 168 6.82 5.03 -0.50
C SER A 168 7.35 5.75 0.76
N HIS A 169 8.67 5.73 0.97
CA HIS A 169 9.43 6.32 2.08
C HIS A 169 9.31 5.59 3.42
N GLY A 170 8.25 5.79 4.20
CA GLY A 170 8.08 5.14 5.49
C GLY A 170 9.13 5.45 6.58
N ILE A 171 9.93 6.51 6.42
CA ILE A 171 11.04 6.88 7.32
C ILE A 171 10.54 7.04 8.77
N LEU A 172 9.41 7.72 8.94
CA LEU A 172 8.84 8.04 10.26
C LEU A 172 8.31 6.80 11.02
N LEU A 173 8.22 5.63 10.40
CA LEU A 173 7.96 4.38 11.13
C LEU A 173 9.00 4.11 12.22
N ARG A 174 10.20 4.68 12.12
CA ARG A 174 11.23 4.63 13.17
C ARG A 174 10.78 5.28 14.49
N LYS A 175 9.81 6.20 14.45
CA LYS A 175 9.29 6.93 15.61
C LYS A 175 8.08 6.28 16.26
N VAL A 176 7.47 5.28 15.61
CA VAL A 176 6.23 4.64 16.08
C VAL A 176 6.40 3.12 16.12
N PRO A 177 7.02 2.57 17.20
CA PRO A 177 7.35 1.14 17.29
C PRO A 177 6.14 0.21 17.10
N ALA A 178 4.99 0.55 17.68
CA ALA A 178 3.77 -0.25 17.54
C ALA A 178 3.32 -0.34 16.07
N LEU A 179 3.32 0.80 15.35
CA LEU A 179 2.93 0.82 13.95
C LEU A 179 3.96 0.12 13.06
N GLN A 180 5.25 0.30 13.32
CA GLN A 180 6.32 -0.44 12.64
C GLN A 180 6.13 -1.96 12.77
N TYR A 181 5.75 -2.43 13.95
CA TYR A 181 5.45 -3.83 14.19
C TYR A 181 4.21 -4.31 13.41
N LEU A 182 3.17 -3.49 13.31
CA LEU A 182 2.01 -3.81 12.46
C LEU A 182 2.37 -3.90 10.97
N TYR A 183 3.22 -3.01 10.45
CA TYR A 183 3.74 -3.09 9.08
C TYR A 183 4.54 -4.38 8.86
N TYR A 184 5.34 -4.78 9.85
CA TYR A 184 6.05 -6.06 9.83
C TYR A 184 5.08 -7.26 9.81
N LEU A 185 4.13 -7.33 10.75
CA LEU A 185 3.18 -8.44 10.81
C LEU A 185 2.37 -8.56 9.52
N LYS A 186 1.88 -7.44 9.00
CA LYS A 186 1.11 -7.42 7.74
C LYS A 186 1.96 -7.48 6.48
N GLN A 187 3.28 -7.45 6.61
CA GLN A 187 4.24 -7.45 5.50
C GLN A 187 3.89 -6.40 4.43
N ILE A 188 3.45 -5.22 4.87
CA ILE A 188 3.14 -4.09 3.97
C ILE A 188 4.44 -3.60 3.35
N GLY A 189 4.45 -3.50 2.02
CA GLY A 189 5.62 -3.08 1.25
C GLY A 189 6.02 -1.63 1.54
N ILE A 190 7.33 -1.38 1.67
CA ILE A 190 7.89 -0.04 1.86
C ILE A 190 8.99 0.14 0.81
N ALA A 191 8.72 0.97 -0.20
CA ALA A 191 9.71 1.36 -1.20
C ALA A 191 10.47 2.59 -0.68
N MET A 192 11.78 2.46 -0.48
CA MET A 192 12.61 3.49 0.14
C MET A 192 13.68 3.96 -0.84
N SER A 193 13.97 5.25 -0.85
CA SER A 193 14.96 5.87 -1.74
C SER A 193 16.07 6.59 -0.94
N PRO A 194 17.04 5.84 -0.38
CA PRO A 194 18.03 6.38 0.54
C PRO A 194 18.86 7.56 0.02
N LEU A 195 19.22 7.59 -1.28
CA LEU A 195 19.97 8.72 -1.85
C LEU A 195 19.13 9.99 -1.90
N SER A 196 17.86 9.88 -2.31
CA SER A 196 16.91 11.00 -2.25
C SER A 196 16.72 11.49 -0.82
N ASN A 197 16.45 10.58 0.12
CA ASN A 197 16.25 10.95 1.52
C ASN A 197 17.49 11.61 2.13
N ASN A 198 18.70 11.20 1.71
CA ASN A 198 19.96 11.82 2.10
C ASN A 198 20.13 13.24 1.58
N ALA A 199 19.71 13.52 0.36
CA ALA A 199 19.79 14.86 -0.21
C ALA A 199 18.83 15.84 0.46
N LEU A 200 17.67 15.37 0.94
CA LEU A 200 16.57 16.25 1.37
C LEU A 200 16.31 16.30 2.88
N PHE A 201 16.37 15.16 3.58
CA PHE A 201 15.76 15.05 4.92
C PHE A 201 16.67 14.46 6.00
N LEU A 202 17.57 13.53 5.64
CA LEU A 202 18.22 12.67 6.62
C LEU A 202 19.51 12.06 6.09
N ASN A 203 20.64 12.31 6.75
CA ASN A 203 21.91 11.66 6.43
C ASN A 203 21.78 10.16 6.18
N TYR A 204 22.47 9.66 5.14
CA TYR A 204 22.33 8.29 4.61
C TYR A 204 22.47 7.21 5.70
N GLU A 205 23.46 7.33 6.58
CA GLU A 205 23.72 6.39 7.68
C GLU A 205 22.57 6.31 8.70
N ARG A 206 21.79 7.38 8.82
CA ARG A 206 20.64 7.44 9.73
C ARG A 206 19.36 6.91 9.09
N ASN A 207 19.36 6.59 7.79
CA ASN A 207 18.19 6.05 7.09
C ASN A 207 17.77 4.70 7.71
N PRO A 208 16.47 4.50 8.02
CA PRO A 208 16.05 3.31 8.75
C PRO A 208 15.95 2.04 7.91
N LEU A 209 16.17 2.09 6.59
CA LEU A 209 16.05 0.93 5.69
C LEU A 209 16.82 -0.29 6.20
N LEU A 210 18.10 -0.15 6.56
CA LEU A 210 18.88 -1.27 7.07
C LEU A 210 18.29 -1.86 8.36
N SER A 211 17.79 -1.02 9.26
CA SER A 211 17.15 -1.46 10.50
C SER A 211 15.85 -2.21 10.21
N PHE A 212 15.04 -1.70 9.29
CA PHE A 212 13.80 -2.33 8.85
C PHE A 212 14.05 -3.67 8.17
N PHE A 213 15.05 -3.73 7.28
CA PHE A 213 15.47 -4.95 6.60
C PHE A 213 15.95 -6.01 7.59
N LYS A 214 16.77 -5.64 8.58
CA LYS A 214 17.22 -6.57 9.64
C LYS A 214 16.05 -7.14 10.44
N LYS A 215 15.05 -6.30 10.77
CA LYS A 215 13.81 -6.71 11.45
C LYS A 215 12.86 -7.55 10.59
N GLY A 216 13.10 -7.65 9.28
CA GLY A 216 12.25 -8.43 8.37
C GLY A 216 11.01 -7.69 7.87
N LEU A 217 11.00 -6.36 7.93
CA LEU A 217 9.99 -5.59 7.22
C LEU A 217 10.17 -5.78 5.71
N ASN A 218 9.05 -5.76 4.98
CA ASN A 218 9.01 -5.88 3.53
C ASN A 218 9.48 -4.58 2.86
N VAL A 219 10.80 -4.35 2.87
CA VAL A 219 11.42 -3.16 2.28
C VAL A 219 12.01 -3.45 0.90
N SER A 220 12.04 -2.43 0.04
CA SER A 220 12.72 -2.43 -1.25
C SER A 220 13.45 -1.10 -1.49
N LEU A 221 14.46 -1.12 -2.35
CA LEU A 221 15.17 0.08 -2.82
C LEU A 221 14.46 0.66 -4.06
N SER A 222 14.32 1.98 -4.10
CA SER A 222 13.80 2.78 -5.22
C SER A 222 14.67 4.00 -5.45
N THR A 223 14.47 4.68 -6.58
CA THR A 223 15.33 5.81 -7.01
C THR A 223 14.73 7.19 -6.76
N ASP A 224 13.43 7.29 -6.50
CA ASP A 224 12.70 8.56 -6.45
C ASP A 224 12.84 9.38 -7.74
N ASP A 225 13.64 10.46 -7.74
CA ASP A 225 14.00 11.28 -8.90
C ASP A 225 15.44 11.01 -9.38
N PRO A 226 15.66 10.00 -10.27
CA PRO A 226 16.96 9.72 -10.87
C PRO A 226 17.70 10.93 -11.42
N LEU A 227 16.97 11.83 -12.07
CA LEU A 227 17.55 13.01 -12.71
C LEU A 227 18.21 13.95 -11.69
N GLN A 228 17.68 14.01 -10.46
CA GLN A 228 18.15 14.93 -9.44
C GLN A 228 19.22 14.30 -8.53
N PHE A 229 19.10 13.02 -8.21
CA PHE A 229 19.87 12.40 -7.12
C PHE A 229 20.96 11.42 -7.55
N HIS A 230 21.02 11.05 -8.83
CA HIS A 230 21.90 9.98 -9.31
C HIS A 230 22.89 10.50 -10.36
N TYR A 231 24.11 9.96 -10.34
CA TYR A 231 25.20 10.39 -11.22
C TYR A 231 25.55 9.37 -12.30
N THR A 232 25.05 8.14 -12.16
CA THR A 232 25.35 7.06 -13.09
C THR A 232 24.25 6.88 -14.16
N LYS A 233 24.58 6.12 -15.21
CA LYS A 233 23.60 5.74 -16.26
C LYS A 233 22.53 4.76 -15.75
N GLU A 234 22.79 4.06 -14.64
CA GLU A 234 21.94 3.03 -14.08
C GLU A 234 21.54 3.39 -12.64
N PRO A 235 20.60 4.34 -12.45
CA PRO A 235 20.33 4.95 -11.16
C PRO A 235 19.94 3.94 -10.07
N LEU A 236 19.12 2.95 -10.43
CA LEU A 236 18.76 1.91 -9.46
C LEU A 236 19.96 1.04 -9.07
N ILE A 237 20.89 0.76 -9.99
CA ILE A 237 22.11 0.01 -9.68
C ILE A 237 23.04 0.81 -8.77
N GLU A 238 23.08 2.13 -8.94
CA GLU A 238 23.77 3.06 -8.03
C GLU A 238 23.18 3.01 -6.62
N GLU A 239 21.85 3.02 -6.44
CA GLU A 239 21.21 2.83 -5.13
C GLU A 239 21.66 1.53 -4.45
N TYR A 240 21.61 0.40 -5.17
CA TYR A 240 22.05 -0.89 -4.63
C TYR A 240 23.56 -0.88 -4.32
N SER A 241 24.38 -0.27 -5.16
CA SER A 241 25.83 -0.23 -4.99
C SER A 241 26.23 0.60 -3.78
N VAL A 242 25.63 1.79 -3.59
CA VAL A 242 25.88 2.64 -2.43
C VAL A 242 25.38 1.96 -1.15
N ALA A 243 24.17 1.40 -1.17
CA ALA A 243 23.62 0.66 -0.04
C ALA A 243 24.52 -0.51 0.36
N ALA A 244 25.03 -1.29 -0.61
CA ALA A 244 25.92 -2.41 -0.35
C ALA A 244 27.25 -1.96 0.26
N GLN A 245 27.83 -0.86 -0.23
CA GLN A 245 29.11 -0.36 0.28
C GLN A 245 29.01 0.26 1.67
N ILE A 246 27.96 1.04 1.94
CA ILE A 246 27.79 1.73 3.22
C ILE A 246 27.26 0.77 4.29
N TRP A 247 26.22 -0.01 3.99
CA TRP A 247 25.58 -0.92 4.95
C TRP A 247 26.18 -2.33 4.97
N LYS A 248 27.20 -2.60 4.15
CA LYS A 248 27.90 -3.89 4.07
C LYS A 248 26.93 -5.05 3.76
N LEU A 249 26.02 -4.82 2.81
CA LEU A 249 25.06 -5.84 2.38
C LEU A 249 25.77 -6.94 1.58
N SER A 250 25.47 -8.20 1.92
CA SER A 250 25.92 -9.35 1.16
C SER A 250 25.14 -9.52 -0.14
N ALA A 251 25.62 -10.40 -1.03
CA ALA A 251 24.88 -10.76 -2.25
C ALA A 251 23.48 -11.29 -1.92
N SER A 252 23.33 -12.12 -0.88
CA SER A 252 22.02 -12.63 -0.46
C SER A 252 21.09 -11.52 0.03
N ASP A 253 21.62 -10.49 0.69
CA ASP A 253 20.82 -9.34 1.15
C ASP A 253 20.32 -8.51 -0.04
N MET A 254 21.21 -8.23 -1.00
CA MET A 254 20.84 -7.52 -2.23
C MET A 254 19.80 -8.30 -3.04
N CYS A 255 19.98 -9.61 -3.21
CA CYS A 255 19.01 -10.47 -3.89
C CYS A 255 17.65 -10.51 -3.16
N GLU A 256 17.64 -10.51 -1.82
CA GLU A 256 16.39 -10.45 -1.03
C GLU A 256 15.66 -9.12 -1.24
N LEU A 257 16.37 -7.99 -1.21
CA LEU A 257 15.79 -6.67 -1.51
C LEU A 257 15.23 -6.60 -2.93
N ALA A 258 15.98 -7.12 -3.91
CA ALA A 258 15.53 -7.17 -5.30
C ALA A 258 14.29 -8.07 -5.47
N ARG A 259 14.27 -9.25 -4.83
CA ARG A 259 13.11 -10.14 -4.81
C ARG A 259 11.89 -9.45 -4.20
N ASN A 260 12.05 -8.77 -3.07
CA ASN A 260 10.97 -8.05 -2.40
C ASN A 260 10.39 -6.95 -3.31
N SER A 261 11.23 -6.24 -4.06
CA SER A 261 10.77 -5.22 -5.02
C SER A 261 9.84 -5.81 -6.10
N VAL A 262 10.15 -7.01 -6.60
CA VAL A 262 9.29 -7.71 -7.58
C VAL A 262 7.97 -8.14 -6.94
N VAL A 263 8.00 -8.65 -5.71
CA VAL A 263 6.80 -9.02 -4.96
C VAL A 263 5.89 -7.81 -4.77
N GLN A 264 6.47 -6.66 -4.39
CA GLN A 264 5.77 -5.38 -4.19
C GLN A 264 5.24 -4.75 -5.48
N SER A 265 5.83 -5.07 -6.64
CA SER A 265 5.47 -4.44 -7.91
C SER A 265 4.03 -4.74 -8.37
N GLY A 266 3.47 -3.90 -9.23
CA GLY A 266 2.15 -4.05 -9.84
C GLY A 266 2.12 -4.91 -11.09
N PHE A 267 3.22 -5.55 -11.47
CA PHE A 267 3.27 -6.41 -12.67
C PHE A 267 2.34 -7.62 -12.55
N GLU A 268 1.84 -8.08 -13.69
CA GLU A 268 0.91 -9.19 -13.78
C GLU A 268 1.55 -10.48 -13.23
N ILE A 269 0.73 -11.37 -12.67
CA ILE A 269 1.23 -12.60 -12.03
C ILE A 269 2.07 -13.46 -12.97
N ALA A 270 1.75 -13.47 -14.27
CA ALA A 270 2.50 -14.22 -15.27
C ALA A 270 3.95 -13.73 -15.38
N VAL A 271 4.14 -12.41 -15.30
CA VAL A 271 5.47 -11.78 -15.32
C VAL A 271 6.21 -12.06 -14.01
N LYS A 272 5.51 -11.95 -12.87
CA LYS A 272 6.10 -12.30 -11.57
C LYS A 272 6.52 -13.77 -11.49
N ARG A 273 5.74 -14.70 -12.04
CA ARG A 273 6.11 -16.13 -12.11
C ARG A 273 7.33 -16.36 -12.99
N HIS A 274 7.46 -15.59 -14.07
CA HIS A 274 8.65 -15.63 -14.90
C HIS A 274 9.89 -15.20 -14.13
N TRP A 275 9.82 -14.16 -13.30
CA TRP A 275 10.95 -13.64 -12.52
C TRP A 275 11.24 -14.38 -11.20
N LEU A 276 10.22 -14.89 -10.50
CA LEU A 276 10.36 -15.44 -9.15
C LEU A 276 10.27 -16.97 -9.07
N GLY A 277 9.69 -17.61 -10.08
CA GLY A 277 9.37 -19.05 -10.06
C GLY A 277 7.87 -19.31 -10.28
N SER A 278 7.51 -20.55 -10.66
CA SER A 278 6.11 -20.94 -10.92
C SER A 278 5.18 -20.67 -9.73
N ASP A 279 5.71 -20.92 -8.53
CA ASP A 279 5.05 -20.71 -7.27
C ASP A 279 5.67 -19.45 -6.63
N CYS A 280 4.99 -18.31 -6.77
CA CYS A 280 5.46 -17.01 -6.26
C CYS A 280 4.63 -16.55 -5.05
N HIS A 281 4.17 -17.50 -4.23
CA HIS A 281 3.41 -17.23 -3.01
C HIS A 281 4.33 -16.84 -1.84
N SER A 282 3.75 -16.47 -0.70
CA SER A 282 4.54 -16.11 0.48
C SER A 282 5.18 -17.33 1.13
N GLY A 283 6.43 -17.20 1.58
CA GLY A 283 7.17 -18.28 2.26
C GLY A 283 8.26 -18.93 1.41
N PRO A 284 8.89 -20.00 1.91
CA PRO A 284 10.07 -20.62 1.28
C PRO A 284 9.73 -21.37 -0.01
N GLU A 285 8.56 -22.01 -0.07
CA GLU A 285 8.03 -22.70 -1.25
C GLU A 285 7.79 -21.73 -2.41
N GLY A 286 7.56 -20.46 -2.10
CA GLY A 286 7.36 -19.38 -3.05
C GLY A 286 8.63 -18.79 -3.65
N ASN A 287 9.78 -19.48 -3.53
CA ASN A 287 11.09 -18.97 -3.93
C ASN A 287 11.88 -20.00 -4.74
N ASP A 288 12.01 -19.75 -6.04
CA ASP A 288 12.95 -20.49 -6.89
C ASP A 288 14.33 -19.83 -6.86
N ILE A 289 15.27 -20.47 -6.17
CA ILE A 289 16.65 -19.96 -6.01
C ILE A 289 17.36 -19.76 -7.35
N ASN A 290 17.03 -20.53 -8.40
CA ASN A 290 17.66 -20.39 -9.71
C ASN A 290 17.26 -19.09 -10.42
N LYS A 291 16.19 -18.44 -9.96
CA LYS A 291 15.70 -17.17 -10.50
C LYS A 291 15.96 -15.99 -9.56
N THR A 292 15.78 -16.19 -8.26
CA THR A 292 15.89 -15.11 -7.28
C THR A 292 17.29 -14.97 -6.70
N ASN A 293 18.09 -16.04 -6.76
CA ASN A 293 19.38 -16.16 -6.09
C ASN A 293 19.32 -15.90 -4.57
N VAL A 294 18.13 -16.01 -3.96
CA VAL A 294 17.94 -15.91 -2.51
C VAL A 294 18.01 -17.31 -1.90
N PRO A 295 18.94 -17.57 -0.96
CA PRO A 295 19.05 -18.87 -0.32
C PRO A 295 17.75 -19.32 0.34
N LEU A 296 17.37 -20.59 0.17
CA LEU A 296 16.13 -21.12 0.77
C LEU A 296 16.14 -21.02 2.30
N ILE A 297 17.31 -21.15 2.94
CA ILE A 297 17.45 -20.97 4.39
C ILE A 297 17.14 -19.54 4.84
N ARG A 298 17.45 -18.53 4.02
CA ARG A 298 17.09 -17.13 4.29
C ARG A 298 15.57 -16.96 4.27
N MET A 299 14.91 -17.52 3.26
CA MET A 299 13.45 -17.47 3.14
C MET A 299 12.76 -18.23 4.28
N LYS A 300 13.29 -19.40 4.65
CA LYS A 300 12.80 -20.18 5.80
C LYS A 300 12.94 -19.41 7.10
N PHE A 301 14.09 -18.79 7.35
CA PHE A 301 14.28 -17.95 8.52
C PHE A 301 13.24 -16.82 8.59
N ARG A 302 13.06 -16.04 7.51
CA ARG A 302 12.05 -14.97 7.47
C ARG A 302 10.63 -15.47 7.76
N HIS A 303 10.27 -16.59 7.15
CA HIS A 303 8.94 -17.19 7.33
C HIS A 303 8.72 -17.69 8.76
N ASP A 304 9.67 -18.47 9.30
CA ASP A 304 9.58 -19.04 10.64
C ASP A 304 9.58 -17.93 11.72
N THR A 305 10.39 -16.88 11.55
CA THR A 305 10.37 -15.72 12.45
C THR A 305 9.03 -14.99 12.41
N LEU A 306 8.48 -14.70 11.21
CA LEU A 306 7.19 -14.05 11.10
C LEU A 306 6.06 -14.90 11.73
N LYS A 307 6.10 -16.20 11.51
CA LYS A 307 5.14 -17.14 12.11
C LYS A 307 5.25 -17.13 13.64
N GLY A 308 6.46 -17.19 14.20
CA GLY A 308 6.66 -17.11 15.65
C GLY A 308 6.12 -15.82 16.27
N GLU A 309 6.23 -14.70 15.55
CA GLU A 309 5.67 -13.41 15.98
C GLU A 309 4.14 -13.42 15.98
N PHE A 310 3.50 -14.03 14.98
CA PHE A 310 2.05 -14.27 14.99
C PHE A 310 1.61 -15.18 16.13
N ASP A 311 2.30 -16.30 16.33
CA ASP A 311 1.99 -17.25 17.40
C ASP A 311 2.09 -16.58 18.79
N MET A 312 3.07 -15.68 18.96
CA MET A 312 3.22 -14.86 20.16
C MET A 312 2.02 -13.93 20.35
N VAL A 313 1.65 -13.14 19.33
CA VAL A 313 0.49 -12.23 19.42
C VAL A 313 -0.79 -13.00 19.72
N GLU A 314 -1.01 -14.15 19.07
CA GLU A 314 -2.18 -14.97 19.31
C GLU A 314 -2.21 -15.50 20.75
N LYS A 315 -1.08 -16.03 21.24
CA LYS A 315 -0.95 -16.52 22.62
C LYS A 315 -1.33 -15.47 23.65
N TYR A 316 -0.78 -14.25 23.52
CA TYR A 316 -1.03 -13.18 24.49
C TYR A 316 -2.39 -12.50 24.33
N SER A 317 -3.00 -12.54 23.13
CA SER A 317 -4.36 -12.02 22.91
C SER A 317 -5.46 -12.83 23.61
N LYS A 318 -5.20 -14.11 23.90
CA LYS A 318 -6.14 -15.01 24.58
C LYS A 318 -6.09 -14.91 26.12
N ILE A 319 -5.15 -14.16 26.67
CA ILE A 319 -5.03 -13.96 28.12
C ILE A 319 -6.11 -12.97 28.57
N LYS A 320 -7.13 -13.48 29.27
CA LYS A 320 -8.29 -12.68 29.73
C LYS A 320 -7.98 -11.68 30.86
N ASN A 321 -6.85 -11.84 31.54
CA ASN A 321 -6.46 -10.97 32.65
C ASN A 321 -5.30 -10.06 32.22
N PRO A 322 -5.43 -8.73 32.31
CA PRO A 322 -4.32 -7.84 32.01
C PRO A 322 -3.16 -8.16 32.97
N ILE A 323 -1.98 -8.37 32.40
CA ILE A 323 -0.75 -8.42 33.18
C ILE A 323 -0.57 -7.02 33.77
N VAL A 324 -0.83 -6.89 35.07
CA VAL A 324 -0.49 -5.68 35.82
C VAL A 324 1.04 -5.60 35.81
N PHE A 325 1.60 -4.70 35.02
CA PHE A 325 3.02 -4.38 35.10
C PHE A 325 3.29 -3.77 36.48
N PRO A 326 4.12 -4.39 37.34
CA PRO A 326 4.49 -3.78 38.60
C PRO A 326 5.41 -2.60 38.30
N GLY A 327 4.88 -1.37 38.35
CA GLY A 327 5.70 -0.18 38.18
C GLY A 327 5.00 1.12 37.77
N ILE A 328 3.72 1.10 37.36
CA ILE A 328 2.97 2.33 37.08
C ILE A 328 1.79 2.41 38.03
N MET A 329 2.04 2.93 39.23
CA MET A 329 0.99 3.47 40.10
C MET A 329 0.44 4.73 39.41
N ILE A 330 -0.62 4.59 38.62
CA ILE A 330 -1.48 5.75 38.33
C ILE A 330 -2.30 5.95 39.60
N GLN A 331 -2.00 7.01 40.36
CA GLN A 331 -2.88 7.49 41.42
C GLN A 331 -4.19 7.93 40.76
N ASN A 332 -5.18 7.04 40.76
CA ASN A 332 -6.57 7.39 40.45
C ASN A 332 -7.25 7.84 41.73
N ASP A 333 -7.09 9.10 42.10
CA ASP A 333 -8.04 9.80 42.96
C ASP A 333 -8.80 10.78 42.09
N GLU A 334 -9.96 10.36 41.58
CA GLU A 334 -11.19 11.16 41.59
C GLU A 334 -12.39 10.29 41.16
N LYS A 335 -13.38 10.22 42.05
CA LYS A 335 -14.64 9.51 41.89
C LYS A 335 -15.50 10.20 40.81
N ILE A 336 -15.88 9.48 39.76
CA ILE A 336 -16.99 9.90 38.89
C ILE A 336 -18.27 9.22 39.42
N PRO A 337 -19.37 9.95 39.70
CA PRO A 337 -20.59 9.35 40.24
C PRO A 337 -21.33 8.52 39.19
N ASN A 338 -21.72 7.31 39.60
CA ASN A 338 -22.67 6.46 38.89
C ASN A 338 -24.07 7.08 38.95
N THR A 339 -24.58 7.61 37.84
CA THR A 339 -26.01 7.59 37.54
C THR A 339 -26.25 7.76 36.04
N VAL A 340 -27.27 7.06 35.56
CA VAL A 340 -27.80 7.01 34.17
C VAL A 340 -27.19 5.89 33.33
N THR A 341 -27.63 4.65 33.58
CA THR A 341 -27.90 3.63 32.53
C THR A 341 -28.70 2.45 33.09
N ASP A 342 -29.73 2.71 33.91
CA ASP A 342 -30.77 1.72 34.21
C ASP A 342 -32.12 2.27 33.76
N LYS A 343 -32.37 2.15 32.46
CA LYS A 343 -33.69 2.09 31.83
C LYS A 343 -33.50 1.88 30.34
N ILE A 344 -33.66 0.62 29.94
CA ILE A 344 -34.15 0.04 28.67
C ILE A 344 -33.46 -1.33 28.55
N ILE A 345 -33.79 -2.22 29.47
CA ILE A 345 -33.73 -3.68 29.25
C ILE A 345 -35.09 -4.18 29.73
N SER A 346 -36.07 -4.07 28.84
CA SER A 346 -37.22 -4.97 28.87
C SER A 346 -37.69 -5.17 27.44
N ASP A 347 -37.83 -6.43 27.11
CA ASP A 347 -38.64 -7.00 26.04
C ASP A 347 -37.96 -7.31 24.70
N ASN A 348 -38.00 -8.63 24.42
CA ASN A 348 -37.75 -9.36 23.18
C ASN A 348 -36.34 -9.91 22.92
N ALA A 349 -36.02 -11.00 23.63
CA ALA A 349 -35.09 -12.02 23.15
C ALA A 349 -35.86 -13.27 22.68
N PRO A 350 -35.55 -13.83 21.49
CA PRO A 350 -35.72 -15.25 21.25
C PRO A 350 -34.37 -15.98 21.26
N SER A 351 -34.35 -17.04 22.06
CA SER A 351 -33.42 -18.17 22.18
C SER A 351 -32.48 -18.46 21.00
N THR A 352 -31.19 -18.63 21.34
CA THR A 352 -30.20 -19.41 20.56
C THR A 352 -30.43 -20.92 20.73
N PRO A 353 -30.03 -21.73 19.74
CA PRO A 353 -29.33 -22.97 20.08
C PRO A 353 -28.00 -23.16 19.31
N GLY A 354 -26.97 -23.46 20.11
CA GLY A 354 -25.74 -24.25 19.86
C GLY A 354 -25.14 -24.40 18.45
N GLY A 355 -23.84 -24.08 18.33
CA GLY A 355 -23.01 -24.63 17.24
C GLY A 355 -21.66 -23.96 17.01
N SER A 356 -20.61 -24.56 17.57
CA SER A 356 -19.18 -24.50 17.17
C SER A 356 -18.36 -23.20 17.34
N ASN A 357 -17.28 -23.33 18.12
CA ASN A 357 -16.15 -22.40 18.21
C ASN A 357 -15.63 -22.03 16.81
N LYS A 358 -15.78 -20.78 16.39
CA LYS A 358 -15.04 -20.21 15.26
C LYS A 358 -13.88 -19.38 15.80
N SER A 359 -12.69 -19.66 15.30
CA SER A 359 -11.46 -18.90 15.57
C SER A 359 -11.67 -17.41 15.23
N ILE A 360 -11.12 -16.53 16.06
CA ILE A 360 -11.14 -15.06 15.84
C ILE A 360 -10.32 -14.68 14.59
N PHE A 361 -9.44 -15.56 14.14
CA PHE A 361 -8.70 -15.46 12.89
C PHE A 361 -9.09 -16.66 12.00
N PRO A 362 -9.98 -16.50 11.00
CA PRO A 362 -10.13 -17.52 9.97
C PRO A 362 -8.83 -17.61 9.16
N ASP A 363 -8.55 -18.80 8.63
CA ASP A 363 -7.34 -19.16 7.89
C ASP A 363 -6.76 -17.99 7.07
N ILE A 364 -5.52 -17.62 7.42
CA ILE A 364 -4.83 -16.46 6.88
C ILE A 364 -4.45 -16.76 5.42
N ASN A 365 -5.33 -16.38 4.50
CA ASN A 365 -4.94 -16.06 3.14
C ASN A 365 -4.17 -14.74 3.20
N VAL A 366 -2.85 -14.85 3.38
CA VAL A 366 -1.94 -13.72 3.56
C VAL A 366 -2.03 -12.80 2.34
N GLY A 367 -2.54 -11.58 2.53
CA GLY A 367 -2.22 -10.44 1.67
C GLY A 367 -2.88 -10.39 0.29
N ILE A 368 -4.18 -10.71 0.17
CA ILE A 368 -4.90 -10.45 -1.08
C ILE A 368 -6.03 -9.46 -0.88
N ILE A 369 -5.73 -8.17 -1.09
CA ILE A 369 -6.74 -7.24 -1.58
C ILE A 369 -7.20 -7.81 -2.94
N PRO A 370 -8.52 -7.99 -3.19
CA PRO A 370 -9.08 -8.91 -4.20
C PRO A 370 -8.69 -8.75 -5.68
N GLY A 371 -7.73 -7.89 -6.02
CA GLY A 371 -7.17 -7.69 -7.35
C GLY A 371 -6.09 -8.69 -7.79
N VAL A 372 -5.42 -9.40 -6.87
CA VAL A 372 -4.26 -10.26 -7.22
C VAL A 372 -4.59 -11.77 -7.25
N ALA A 373 -5.67 -12.22 -6.61
CA ALA A 373 -5.95 -13.66 -6.39
C ALA A 373 -6.38 -14.47 -7.64
N MET A 374 -6.97 -13.84 -8.67
CA MET A 374 -7.89 -14.58 -9.55
C MET A 374 -7.26 -15.27 -10.77
N PHE A 375 -5.96 -15.14 -11.00
CA PHE A 375 -5.32 -15.87 -12.11
C PHE A 375 -4.91 -17.30 -11.73
N ALA A 376 -4.82 -17.64 -10.45
CA ALA A 376 -4.49 -19.00 -10.00
C ALA A 376 -5.70 -19.95 -10.00
N GLU A 377 -6.92 -19.44 -9.75
CA GLU A 377 -8.13 -20.29 -9.64
C GLU A 377 -8.65 -20.77 -11.00
N LYS A 378 -8.51 -19.97 -12.06
CA LYS A 378 -8.91 -20.38 -13.43
C LYS A 378 -8.06 -21.52 -14.01
N GLU A 379 -6.77 -21.62 -13.66
CA GLU A 379 -5.92 -22.74 -14.10
C GLU A 379 -6.24 -24.06 -13.36
N LYS A 380 -6.62 -24.00 -12.08
CA LYS A 380 -7.04 -25.19 -11.32
C LYS A 380 -8.40 -25.75 -11.79
N ALA A 381 -9.34 -24.87 -12.16
CA ALA A 381 -10.63 -25.30 -12.74
C ALA A 381 -10.46 -25.97 -14.11
N ASN A 382 -9.57 -25.44 -14.97
CA ASN A 382 -9.30 -26.02 -16.29
C ASN A 382 -8.51 -27.33 -16.26
N LYS A 383 -7.68 -27.59 -15.23
CA LYS A 383 -7.01 -28.89 -15.06
C LYS A 383 -7.95 -29.99 -14.54
N LYS A 384 -8.92 -29.66 -13.68
CA LYS A 384 -9.94 -30.61 -13.21
C LYS A 384 -10.89 -31.06 -14.32
N ASN A 385 -11.26 -30.18 -15.25
CA ASN A 385 -12.13 -30.56 -16.38
C ASN A 385 -11.42 -31.35 -17.48
N LYS A 386 -10.08 -31.40 -17.51
CA LYS A 386 -9.33 -32.25 -18.45
C LYS A 386 -9.02 -33.66 -17.92
N THR A 387 -9.25 -33.91 -16.64
CA THR A 387 -8.99 -35.22 -16.00
C THR A 387 -10.25 -36.06 -15.76
N SER A 388 -11.45 -35.54 -16.06
CA SER A 388 -12.69 -36.32 -15.98
C SER A 388 -13.22 -36.83 -17.34
N ASN A 389 -12.48 -36.63 -18.43
CA ASN A 389 -12.81 -37.14 -19.78
C ASN A 389 -11.64 -37.95 -20.35
N ARG A 390 -11.18 -38.96 -19.60
CA ARG A 390 -10.42 -40.09 -20.12
C ARG A 390 -10.82 -41.36 -19.39
#